data_AF-A0A8W8MRE3-F1
#
_entry.id   AF-A0A8W8MRE3-F1
#
_cell.length_a   1.000
_cell.length_b   1.000
_cell.length_c   1.000
_cell.angle_alpha   90.00
_cell.angle_beta   90.00
_cell.angle_gamma   90.00
#
_symmetry.space_group_name_H-M   'P 1'
#
loop_
_entity.id
_entity.type
_entity.pdbx_description
1 polymer ?
#
loop_
_entity_poly.entity_id
_entity_poly.type
_entity_poly.pdbx_seq_one_letter_code
_entity_poly.pdbx_strand_id
1 'polypeptide(L)'
;MASGSENQGNTSFDGEQLRQELYDKGYAVVPDLLTLKECDALTSQFRDWVGKFEEGQIPLQKKSSVIQSYRVGHFQQSWEVRLRAKAVFQAVWGTEKLLSSVDGIAISKPPLNAEFYQTFSDATKRTERSDFCKLSKTQKDFFYRKGCNLVNVPVPKGGIVLWDSRTVHDNTPPIAKRSNPDRWRFVVFVSMTPAIWASEKDMEFKKDAYRRMLLTTHWSSQGLKTFKEYIENKRKRNYVNVSIDHLPDVAKTQEARLLAGDEHYDFEDGRPNGPAAPKWRFGIY
;
A
#
# COMPACT_ATOMS: atom_id res chain seq x y z
N MET A 1 -33.73 -6.55 -28.91
CA MET A 1 -32.41 -6.14 -28.39
C MET A 1 -32.52 -6.10 -26.88
N ALA A 2 -31.97 -7.09 -26.19
CA ALA A 2 -31.99 -7.15 -24.74
C ALA A 2 -30.80 -6.33 -24.21
N SER A 3 -31.11 -5.24 -23.51
CA SER A 3 -30.14 -4.42 -22.78
C SER A 3 -29.67 -5.19 -21.55
N GLY A 4 -28.45 -5.72 -21.61
CA GLY A 4 -27.77 -6.27 -20.44
C GLY A 4 -27.33 -5.13 -19.52
N SER A 5 -28.04 -4.95 -18.40
CA SER A 5 -27.53 -4.20 -17.26
C SER A 5 -26.48 -5.07 -16.55
N GLU A 6 -25.20 -4.77 -16.75
CA GLU A 6 -24.14 -5.36 -15.94
C GLU A 6 -24.31 -4.90 -14.49
N ASN A 7 -24.60 -5.87 -13.64
CA ASN A 7 -24.77 -5.74 -12.21
C ASN A 7 -23.39 -5.39 -11.59
N GLN A 8 -23.12 -4.11 -11.35
CA GLN A 8 -21.99 -3.70 -10.52
C GLN A 8 -22.26 -4.18 -9.10
N GLY A 9 -21.75 -5.38 -8.78
CA GLY A 9 -21.89 -6.00 -7.47
C GLY A 9 -21.32 -5.08 -6.40
N ASN A 10 -22.22 -4.48 -5.62
CA ASN A 10 -21.87 -3.74 -4.43
C ASN A 10 -21.47 -4.78 -3.37
N THR A 11 -20.20 -5.20 -3.37
CA THR A 11 -19.64 -6.08 -2.33
C THR A 11 -19.65 -5.32 -1.02
N SER A 12 -20.69 -5.54 -0.22
CA SER A 12 -20.76 -5.08 1.16
C SER A 12 -19.85 -5.98 2.01
N PHE A 13 -18.82 -5.38 2.61
CA PHE A 13 -17.95 -6.08 3.56
C PHE A 13 -18.53 -5.96 4.98
N ASP A 14 -18.45 -7.03 5.76
CA ASP A 14 -18.86 -7.01 7.17
C ASP A 14 -17.83 -6.24 8.02
N GLY A 15 -18.10 -4.95 8.23
CA GLY A 15 -17.24 -4.07 9.00
C GLY A 15 -17.11 -4.46 10.47
N GLU A 16 -18.14 -5.07 11.07
CA GLU A 16 -18.10 -5.50 12.46
C GLU A 16 -17.18 -6.69 12.63
N GLN A 17 -17.31 -7.69 11.75
CA GLN A 17 -16.41 -8.83 11.69
C GLN A 17 -14.96 -8.38 11.47
N LEU A 18 -14.71 -7.49 10.52
CA LEU A 18 -13.35 -6.98 10.25
C LEU A 18 -12.74 -6.28 11.47
N ARG A 19 -13.52 -5.44 12.17
CA ARG A 19 -13.07 -4.79 13.41
C ARG A 19 -12.79 -5.80 14.53
N GLN A 20 -13.64 -6.82 14.66
CA GLN A 20 -13.46 -7.88 15.66
C GLN A 20 -12.18 -8.68 15.38
N GLU A 21 -11.91 -9.04 14.12
CA GLU A 21 -10.67 -9.73 13.75
C GLU A 21 -9.42 -8.87 14.01
N LEU A 22 -9.48 -7.59 13.65
CA LEU A 22 -8.39 -6.65 13.94
C LEU A 22 -8.15 -6.51 15.45
N TYR A 23 -9.20 -6.51 16.27
CA TYR A 23 -9.09 -6.44 17.72
C TYR A 23 -8.51 -7.73 18.32
N ASP A 24 -9.05 -8.89 17.95
CA ASP A 24 -8.70 -10.19 18.55
C ASP A 24 -7.35 -10.72 18.06
N LYS A 25 -7.09 -10.57 16.76
CA LYS A 25 -5.93 -11.18 16.08
C LYS A 25 -4.85 -10.17 15.73
N GLY A 26 -5.19 -8.88 15.70
CA GLY A 26 -4.30 -7.83 15.18
C GLY A 26 -4.30 -7.70 13.66
N TYR A 27 -5.01 -8.56 12.92
CA TYR A 27 -5.09 -8.55 11.46
C TYR A 27 -6.42 -9.14 10.96
N ALA A 28 -6.79 -8.77 9.73
CA ALA A 28 -7.94 -9.31 9.01
C ALA A 28 -7.58 -9.53 7.54
N VAL A 29 -8.14 -10.57 6.91
CA VAL A 29 -7.88 -10.90 5.50
C VAL A 29 -9.20 -10.88 4.73
N VAL A 30 -9.25 -10.08 3.68
CA VAL A 30 -10.35 -10.09 2.70
C VAL A 30 -9.82 -10.76 1.43
N PRO A 31 -10.30 -11.98 1.09
CA PRO A 31 -9.68 -12.78 0.03
C PRO A 31 -9.98 -12.29 -1.40
N ASP A 32 -11.15 -11.68 -1.61
CA ASP A 32 -11.71 -11.45 -2.94
C ASP A 32 -11.92 -9.96 -3.24
N LEU A 33 -10.90 -9.13 -2.97
CA LEU A 33 -10.95 -7.69 -3.29
C LEU A 33 -10.92 -7.44 -4.81
N LEU A 34 -10.15 -8.26 -5.52
CA LEU A 34 -9.98 -8.20 -6.98
C LEU A 34 -10.21 -9.59 -7.56
N THR A 35 -10.90 -9.65 -8.69
CA THR A 35 -10.99 -10.87 -9.49
C THR A 35 -9.62 -11.28 -10.03
N LEU A 36 -9.47 -12.55 -10.39
CA LEU A 36 -8.23 -13.04 -11.00
C LEU A 36 -7.89 -12.32 -12.31
N LYS A 37 -8.91 -11.96 -13.10
CA LYS A 37 -8.75 -11.21 -14.35
C LYS A 37 -8.21 -9.80 -14.11
N GLU A 38 -8.77 -9.07 -13.14
CA GLU A 38 -8.25 -7.76 -12.73
C GLU A 38 -6.80 -7.89 -12.24
N CYS A 39 -6.51 -8.91 -11.42
CA CYS A 39 -5.14 -9.16 -10.96
C CYS A 39 -4.16 -9.41 -12.10
N ASP A 40 -4.54 -10.20 -13.12
CA ASP A 40 -3.68 -10.46 -14.28
C ASP A 40 -3.42 -9.19 -15.10
N ALA A 41 -4.45 -8.37 -15.31
CA ALA A 41 -4.30 -7.09 -15.99
C ALA A 41 -3.36 -6.14 -15.23
N LEU A 42 -3.60 -5.95 -13.93
CA LEU A 42 -2.81 -5.05 -13.08
C LEU A 42 -1.36 -5.50 -12.93
N THR A 43 -1.13 -6.80 -12.72
CA THR A 43 0.24 -7.33 -12.61
C THR A 43 0.99 -7.30 -13.93
N SER A 44 0.30 -7.42 -15.07
CA SER A 44 0.90 -7.24 -16.39
C SER A 44 1.40 -5.80 -16.59
N GLN A 45 0.62 -4.78 -16.20
CA GLN A 45 1.06 -3.38 -16.25
C GLN A 45 2.32 -3.12 -15.40
N PHE A 46 2.43 -3.75 -14.21
CA PHE A 46 3.66 -3.69 -13.43
C PHE A 46 4.84 -4.42 -14.10
N ARG A 47 4.61 -5.56 -14.76
CA ARG A 47 5.65 -6.27 -15.51
C ARG A 47 6.15 -5.45 -16.69
N ASP A 48 5.25 -4.84 -17.44
CA ASP A 48 5.58 -3.96 -18.56
C ASP A 48 6.40 -2.76 -18.08
N TRP A 49 6.02 -2.15 -16.96
CA TRP A 49 6.80 -1.10 -16.32
C TRP A 49 8.20 -1.59 -15.91
N VAL A 50 8.32 -2.77 -15.30
CA VAL A 50 9.63 -3.37 -14.97
C VAL A 50 10.46 -3.62 -16.22
N GLY A 51 9.83 -3.98 -17.35
CA GLY A 51 10.47 -4.20 -18.64
C GLY A 51 11.05 -2.94 -19.29
N LYS A 52 10.68 -1.74 -18.83
CA LYS A 52 11.24 -0.47 -19.32
C LYS A 52 12.67 -0.19 -18.83
N PHE A 53 13.12 -0.89 -17.80
CA PHE A 53 14.45 -0.69 -17.23
C PHE A 53 15.50 -1.51 -17.99
N GLU A 54 16.65 -0.90 -18.24
CA GLU A 54 17.83 -1.63 -18.71
C GLU A 54 18.21 -2.75 -17.71
N GLU A 55 18.76 -3.84 -18.22
CA GLU A 55 19.29 -4.92 -17.39
C GLU A 55 20.32 -4.36 -16.40
N GLY A 56 20.24 -4.73 -15.12
CA GLY A 56 21.09 -4.12 -14.08
C GLY A 56 20.54 -2.84 -13.44
N GLN A 57 19.52 -2.18 -14.02
CA GLN A 57 18.96 -0.92 -13.49
C GLN A 57 17.56 -1.05 -12.91
N ILE A 58 17.03 -2.27 -12.89
CA ILE A 58 15.71 -2.57 -12.36
C ILE A 58 15.67 -2.18 -10.88
N PRO A 59 14.67 -1.40 -10.41
CA PRO A 59 14.57 -0.96 -9.01
C PRO A 59 14.24 -2.08 -8.01
N LEU A 60 14.28 -3.33 -8.48
CA LEU A 60 14.10 -4.57 -7.72
C LEU A 60 15.43 -5.14 -7.20
N GLN A 61 16.56 -4.55 -7.58
CA GLN A 61 17.90 -4.99 -7.14
C GLN A 61 18.31 -4.44 -5.77
N LYS A 62 17.46 -3.61 -5.15
CA LYS A 62 17.65 -3.15 -3.79
C LYS A 62 17.28 -4.25 -2.81
N LYS A 63 17.84 -4.18 -1.60
CA LYS A 63 17.68 -5.16 -0.49
C LYS A 63 16.23 -5.34 -0.01
N SER A 64 15.36 -4.44 -0.41
CA SER A 64 13.93 -4.47 -0.17
C SER A 64 13.22 -4.53 -1.51
N SER A 65 12.14 -5.31 -1.58
CA SER A 65 11.22 -5.29 -2.70
C SER A 65 10.40 -4.00 -2.79
N VAL A 66 10.48 -3.12 -1.78
CA VAL A 66 9.72 -1.88 -1.69
C VAL A 66 10.31 -0.81 -2.59
N ILE A 67 9.43 -0.15 -3.35
CA ILE A 67 9.74 0.93 -4.28
C ILE A 67 8.87 2.14 -3.89
N GLN A 68 9.52 3.23 -3.45
CA GLN A 68 8.90 4.49 -3.01
C GLN A 68 9.41 5.67 -3.85
N SER A 69 9.57 5.46 -5.16
CA SER A 69 10.05 6.47 -6.12
C SER A 69 9.36 6.28 -7.47
N TYR A 70 9.80 6.98 -8.53
CA TYR A 70 9.22 6.88 -9.89
C TYR A 70 7.72 7.16 -9.98
N ARG A 71 7.15 7.86 -8.99
CA ARG A 71 5.70 8.12 -8.89
C ARG A 71 4.85 6.84 -8.89
N VAL A 72 5.40 5.69 -8.48
CA VAL A 72 4.69 4.38 -8.54
C VAL A 72 3.35 4.36 -7.78
N GLY A 73 3.22 5.15 -6.71
CA GLY A 73 1.95 5.29 -5.98
C GLY A 73 0.83 5.95 -6.81
N HIS A 74 1.20 6.69 -7.85
CA HIS A 74 0.31 7.41 -8.77
C HIS A 74 0.09 6.69 -10.11
N PHE A 75 0.63 5.49 -10.30
CA PHE A 75 0.37 4.69 -11.49
C PHE A 75 -1.10 4.26 -11.58
N GLN A 76 -1.58 4.01 -12.80
CA GLN A 76 -2.94 3.55 -13.10
C GLN A 76 -3.32 2.36 -12.20
N GLN A 77 -2.53 1.30 -12.24
CA GLN A 77 -2.75 0.08 -11.48
C GLN A 77 -2.67 0.29 -9.96
N SER A 78 -1.90 1.26 -9.47
CA SER A 78 -1.85 1.60 -8.04
C SER A 78 -3.12 2.31 -7.59
N TRP A 79 -3.68 3.19 -8.42
CA TRP A 79 -4.96 3.85 -8.16
C TRP A 79 -6.15 2.90 -8.27
N GLU A 80 -6.17 1.98 -9.24
CA GLU A 80 -7.22 0.96 -9.34
C GLU A 80 -7.29 0.10 -8.07
N VAL A 81 -6.15 -0.39 -7.58
CA VAL A 81 -6.09 -1.14 -6.30
C VAL A 81 -6.56 -0.29 -5.12
N ARG A 82 -6.11 0.97 -5.04
CA ARG A 82 -6.46 1.90 -3.96
C ARG A 82 -7.97 2.17 -3.92
N LEU A 83 -8.58 2.43 -5.08
CA LEU A 83 -10.02 2.66 -5.19
C LEU A 83 -10.81 1.41 -4.82
N ARG A 84 -10.37 0.22 -5.25
CA ARG A 84 -11.01 -1.04 -4.83
C ARG A 84 -10.96 -1.24 -3.32
N ALA A 85 -9.80 -0.96 -2.72
CA ALA A 85 -9.60 -1.09 -1.28
C ALA A 85 -10.49 -0.14 -0.46
N LYS A 86 -10.96 0.98 -1.01
CA LYS A 86 -11.82 1.96 -0.32
C LYS A 86 -13.03 1.30 0.33
N ALA A 87 -13.71 0.37 -0.35
CA ALA A 87 -14.90 -0.29 0.17
C ALA A 87 -14.61 -1.11 1.45
N VAL A 88 -13.41 -1.71 1.56
CA VAL A 88 -12.98 -2.42 2.76
C VAL A 88 -12.76 -1.43 3.92
N PHE A 89 -12.05 -0.32 3.66
CA PHE A 89 -11.83 0.71 4.68
C PHE A 89 -13.12 1.42 5.09
N GLN A 90 -14.06 1.60 4.17
CA GLN A 90 -15.39 2.14 4.44
C GLN A 90 -16.15 1.25 5.42
N ALA A 91 -16.10 -0.08 5.23
CA ALA A 91 -16.72 -1.02 6.16
C ALA A 91 -16.06 -0.96 7.55
N VAL A 92 -14.72 -0.90 7.60
CA VAL A 92 -13.96 -0.81 8.87
C VAL A 92 -14.31 0.47 9.63
N TRP A 93 -14.30 1.63 8.96
CA TRP A 93 -14.48 2.92 9.60
C TRP A 93 -15.95 3.37 9.72
N GLY A 94 -16.88 2.72 9.02
CA GLY A 94 -18.28 3.12 8.99
C GLY A 94 -18.51 4.47 8.29
N THR A 95 -17.63 4.87 7.37
CA THR A 95 -17.75 6.11 6.60
C THR A 95 -17.12 6.00 5.21
N GLU A 96 -17.71 6.68 4.23
CA GLU A 96 -17.15 6.86 2.89
C GLU A 96 -16.12 7.99 2.82
N LYS A 97 -16.12 8.87 3.83
CA LYS A 97 -15.29 10.09 3.87
C LYS A 97 -13.90 9.74 4.36
N LEU A 98 -13.10 9.20 3.45
CA LEU A 98 -11.76 8.68 3.73
C LEU A 98 -10.70 9.51 3.02
N LEU A 99 -9.55 9.66 3.67
CA LEU A 99 -8.30 10.06 3.02
C LEU A 99 -7.41 8.84 2.89
N SER A 100 -6.68 8.73 1.80
CA SER A 100 -5.74 7.63 1.54
C SER A 100 -4.30 8.10 1.51
N SER A 101 -3.36 7.24 1.91
CA SER A 101 -1.95 7.43 1.60
C SER A 101 -1.69 7.12 0.12
N VAL A 102 -0.74 7.85 -0.47
CA VAL A 102 -0.18 7.53 -1.78
C VAL A 102 1.23 6.99 -1.58
N ASP A 103 1.32 5.80 -0.98
CA ASP A 103 2.59 5.15 -0.66
C ASP A 103 3.15 4.39 -1.88
N GLY A 104 4.27 3.69 -1.67
CA GLY A 104 4.93 2.87 -2.66
C GLY A 104 4.25 1.54 -2.95
N ILE A 105 4.99 0.70 -3.67
CA ILE A 105 4.62 -0.67 -3.99
C ILE A 105 5.72 -1.61 -3.51
N ALA A 106 5.43 -2.91 -3.44
CA ALA A 106 6.48 -3.92 -3.34
C ALA A 106 6.35 -4.95 -4.47
N ILE A 107 7.46 -5.22 -5.15
CA ILE A 107 7.55 -6.25 -6.17
C ILE A 107 8.70 -7.17 -5.81
N SER A 108 8.41 -8.45 -5.59
CA SER A 108 9.42 -9.47 -5.34
C SER A 108 9.45 -10.46 -6.48
N LYS A 109 10.59 -10.57 -7.16
CA LYS A 109 10.87 -11.67 -8.07
C LYS A 109 10.92 -13.00 -7.29
N PRO A 110 10.69 -14.13 -7.96
CA PRO A 110 11.06 -15.42 -7.39
C PRO A 110 12.49 -15.45 -6.87
N PRO A 111 12.81 -16.32 -5.91
CA PRO A 111 14.19 -16.56 -5.52
C PRO A 111 14.93 -17.26 -6.68
N LEU A 112 15.38 -16.50 -7.66
CA LEU A 112 16.54 -16.82 -8.50
C LEU A 112 17.86 -16.56 -7.72
N ASN A 113 17.78 -15.90 -6.57
CA ASN A 113 18.91 -15.33 -5.83
C ASN A 113 19.45 -16.19 -4.68
N ALA A 114 19.07 -17.48 -4.57
CA ALA A 114 19.66 -18.34 -3.54
C ALA A 114 21.19 -18.46 -3.73
N GLU A 115 21.66 -18.66 -4.97
CA GLU A 115 23.11 -18.63 -5.29
C GLU A 115 23.71 -17.24 -5.08
N PHE A 116 23.09 -16.16 -5.57
CA PHE A 116 23.66 -14.81 -5.47
C PHE A 116 23.96 -14.36 -4.02
N TYR A 117 23.03 -14.59 -3.08
CA TYR A 117 23.27 -14.24 -1.67
C TYR A 117 24.22 -15.21 -0.95
N GLN A 118 24.37 -16.45 -1.44
CA GLN A 118 25.40 -17.39 -0.98
C GLN A 118 26.80 -17.00 -1.48
N THR A 119 26.90 -16.48 -2.71
CA THR A 119 28.17 -16.09 -3.35
C THR A 119 28.73 -14.76 -2.83
N PHE A 120 27.87 -13.79 -2.47
CA PHE A 120 28.31 -12.43 -2.10
C PHE A 120 27.92 -12.04 -0.66
N SER A 121 28.59 -12.64 0.33
CA SER A 121 28.31 -12.47 1.77
C SER A 121 28.41 -11.02 2.28
N ASP A 122 29.23 -10.17 1.65
CA ASP A 122 29.39 -8.75 2.00
C ASP A 122 28.22 -7.86 1.55
N ALA A 123 27.38 -8.33 0.62
CA ALA A 123 26.13 -7.66 0.26
C ALA A 123 25.21 -7.50 1.48
N THR A 124 25.35 -8.36 2.49
CA THR A 124 24.55 -8.39 3.73
C THR A 124 24.87 -7.24 4.68
N LYS A 125 26.13 -6.76 4.73
CA LYS A 125 26.62 -5.85 5.79
C LYS A 125 26.17 -4.38 5.66
N ARG A 126 25.67 -3.94 4.50
CA ARG A 126 25.32 -2.52 4.23
C ARG A 126 23.84 -2.19 4.48
N THR A 127 23.31 -2.26 5.70
CA THR A 127 21.88 -1.94 5.97
C THR A 127 21.68 -1.20 7.27
N GLU A 128 21.79 0.12 7.24
CA GLU A 128 21.28 0.94 8.34
C GLU A 128 20.52 2.14 7.77
N ARG A 129 19.39 2.43 8.43
CA ARG A 129 18.39 3.49 8.19
C ARG A 129 17.23 3.10 7.28
N SER A 130 16.16 2.70 7.95
CA SER A 130 14.82 2.54 7.39
C SER A 130 13.82 2.66 8.55
N ASP A 131 12.62 3.15 8.26
CA ASP A 131 11.57 3.52 9.21
C ASP A 131 10.91 2.32 9.94
N PHE A 132 11.64 1.22 10.15
CA PHE A 132 11.19 0.05 10.89
C PHE A 132 12.00 -0.11 12.19
N CYS A 133 11.31 -0.50 13.27
CA CYS A 133 11.97 -0.84 14.52
C CYS A 133 12.36 -2.33 14.52
N LYS A 134 13.65 -2.63 14.43
CA LYS A 134 14.13 -4.00 14.59
C LYS A 134 14.07 -4.38 16.07
N LEU A 135 13.10 -5.22 16.44
CA LEU A 135 13.00 -5.72 17.81
C LEU A 135 14.21 -6.58 18.17
N SER A 136 14.81 -6.28 19.32
CA SER A 136 15.85 -7.11 19.95
C SER A 136 15.28 -8.45 20.40
N LYS A 137 16.14 -9.42 20.73
CA LYS A 137 15.72 -10.71 21.29
C LYS A 137 14.85 -10.51 22.55
N THR A 138 15.30 -9.67 23.48
CA THR A 138 14.58 -9.36 24.71
C THR A 138 13.20 -8.75 24.46
N GLN A 139 13.07 -7.88 23.44
CA GLN A 139 11.78 -7.30 23.05
C GLN A 139 10.86 -8.33 22.39
N LYS A 140 11.38 -9.27 21.59
CA LYS A 140 10.58 -10.38 21.07
C LYS A 140 10.11 -11.31 22.19
N ASP A 141 11.00 -11.65 23.12
CA ASP A 141 10.68 -12.50 24.26
C ASP A 141 9.60 -11.88 25.18
N PHE A 142 9.51 -10.55 25.24
CA PHE A 142 8.40 -9.87 25.92
C PHE A 142 7.04 -10.25 25.33
N PHE A 143 6.90 -10.22 24.01
CA PHE A 143 5.66 -10.62 23.33
C PHE A 143 5.39 -12.12 23.48
N TYR A 144 6.41 -12.97 23.31
CA TYR A 144 6.25 -14.42 23.48
C TYR A 144 5.79 -14.80 24.90
N ARG A 145 6.35 -14.17 25.95
CA ARG A 145 5.90 -14.39 27.34
C ARG A 145 4.48 -13.92 27.62
N LYS A 146 3.94 -13.02 26.80
CA LYS A 146 2.54 -12.58 26.85
C LYS A 146 1.61 -13.44 25.99
N GLY A 147 2.10 -14.56 25.44
CA GLY A 147 1.32 -15.49 24.64
C GLY A 147 1.16 -15.08 23.18
N CYS A 148 1.82 -14.01 22.73
CA CYS A 148 1.81 -13.63 21.31
C CYS A 148 2.63 -14.64 20.50
N ASN A 149 2.08 -15.15 19.40
CA ASN A 149 2.74 -16.09 18.51
C ASN A 149 3.09 -15.42 17.18
N LEU A 150 4.18 -15.86 16.55
CA LEU A 150 4.49 -15.46 15.17
C LEU A 150 3.56 -16.22 14.21
N VAL A 151 2.76 -15.48 13.45
CA VAL A 151 1.80 -16.05 12.49
C VAL A 151 2.19 -15.59 11.08
N ASN A 152 2.34 -16.56 10.16
CA ASN A 152 2.40 -16.24 8.74
C ASN A 152 0.97 -16.12 8.21
N VAL A 153 0.60 -14.94 7.72
CA VAL A 153 -0.74 -14.66 7.20
C VAL A 153 -0.77 -14.90 5.69
N PRO A 154 -1.39 -15.99 5.19
CA PRO A 154 -1.54 -16.20 3.76
C PRO A 154 -2.62 -15.25 3.21
N VAL A 155 -2.31 -14.59 2.09
CA VAL A 155 -3.27 -13.74 1.38
C VAL A 155 -3.41 -14.30 -0.04
N PRO A 156 -4.62 -14.68 -0.49
CA PRO A 156 -4.82 -15.16 -1.84
C PRO A 156 -4.56 -14.04 -2.86
N LYS A 157 -4.31 -14.43 -4.12
CA LYS A 157 -4.18 -13.47 -5.21
C LYS A 157 -5.49 -12.69 -5.34
N GLY A 158 -5.38 -11.36 -5.32
CA GLY A 158 -6.54 -10.47 -5.31
C GLY A 158 -7.10 -10.16 -3.93
N GLY A 159 -6.51 -10.69 -2.86
CA GLY A 159 -6.87 -10.35 -1.50
C GLY A 159 -6.14 -9.12 -0.97
N ILE A 160 -6.67 -8.58 0.13
CA ILE A 160 -6.05 -7.55 0.97
C ILE A 160 -5.93 -8.08 2.40
N VAL A 161 -4.80 -7.77 3.03
CA VAL A 161 -4.60 -7.96 4.47
C VAL A 161 -4.55 -6.60 5.13
N LEU A 162 -5.34 -6.45 6.20
CA LEU A 162 -5.32 -5.31 7.09
C LEU A 162 -4.63 -5.72 8.39
N TRP A 163 -3.96 -4.78 9.03
CA TRP A 163 -3.45 -4.96 10.38
C TRP A 163 -3.76 -3.74 11.23
N ASP A 164 -4.03 -3.97 12.52
CA ASP A 164 -4.10 -2.90 13.49
C ASP A 164 -2.73 -2.24 13.61
N SER A 165 -2.68 -0.91 13.72
CA SER A 165 -1.42 -0.15 13.81
C SER A 165 -0.52 -0.56 14.98
N ARG A 166 -1.07 -1.21 16.01
CA ARG A 166 -0.35 -1.72 17.19
C ARG A 166 0.25 -3.10 16.95
N THR A 167 -0.16 -3.79 15.89
CA THR A 167 0.31 -5.14 15.56
C THR A 167 1.74 -5.10 15.06
N VAL A 168 2.63 -5.80 15.75
CA VAL A 168 4.00 -6.05 15.26
C VAL A 168 3.91 -6.95 14.04
N HIS A 169 4.45 -6.50 12.92
CA HIS A 169 4.45 -7.23 11.65
C HIS A 169 5.76 -7.05 10.89
N ASP A 170 6.08 -7.99 10.01
CA ASP A 170 7.22 -7.95 9.10
C ASP A 170 6.91 -8.78 7.84
N ASN A 171 7.63 -8.53 6.76
CA ASN A 171 7.53 -9.30 5.54
C ASN A 171 8.17 -10.69 5.70
N THR A 172 7.45 -11.73 5.28
CA THR A 172 8.04 -13.07 5.17
C THR A 172 9.01 -13.13 3.98
N PRO A 173 10.25 -13.64 4.17
CA PRO A 173 11.19 -13.86 3.07
C PRO A 173 10.64 -14.91 2.07
N PRO A 174 11.09 -14.88 0.81
CA PRO A 174 10.66 -15.87 -0.17
C PRO A 174 11.10 -17.29 0.25
N ILE A 175 10.23 -18.27 -0.01
CA ILE A 175 10.51 -19.69 0.25
C ILE A 175 11.26 -20.28 -0.96
N ALA A 176 12.44 -20.85 -0.72
CA ALA A 176 13.19 -21.58 -1.73
C ALA A 176 12.47 -22.88 -2.15
N LYS A 177 12.63 -23.31 -3.41
CA LYS A 177 12.05 -24.55 -3.96
C LYS A 177 10.51 -24.68 -3.82
N ARG A 178 9.79 -23.55 -3.81
CA ARG A 178 8.32 -23.51 -3.83
C ARG A 178 7.75 -24.17 -5.09
N SER A 179 6.54 -24.71 -4.98
CA SER A 179 5.83 -25.40 -6.07
C SER A 179 5.66 -24.57 -7.35
N ASN A 180 5.49 -23.26 -7.22
CA ASN A 180 5.35 -22.32 -8.34
C ASN A 180 6.58 -21.40 -8.40
N PRO A 181 7.72 -21.86 -8.96
CA PRO A 181 8.99 -21.16 -8.88
C PRO A 181 9.01 -19.86 -9.66
N ASP A 182 8.12 -19.62 -10.61
CA ASP A 182 8.05 -18.44 -11.48
C ASP A 182 7.13 -17.32 -10.96
N ARG A 183 6.31 -17.57 -9.93
CA ARG A 183 5.29 -16.63 -9.42
C ARG A 183 5.87 -15.37 -8.75
N TRP A 184 5.64 -14.19 -9.30
CA TRP A 184 6.04 -12.92 -8.66
C TRP A 184 5.07 -12.53 -7.54
N ARG A 185 5.54 -11.75 -6.57
CA ARG A 185 4.69 -11.11 -5.55
C ARG A 185 4.59 -9.62 -5.85
N PHE A 186 3.38 -9.11 -6.04
CA PHE A 186 3.08 -7.70 -6.21
C PHE A 186 2.20 -7.24 -5.05
N VAL A 187 2.54 -6.10 -4.45
CA VAL A 187 1.81 -5.51 -3.33
C VAL A 187 1.72 -4.00 -3.59
N VAL A 188 0.54 -3.43 -3.40
CA VAL A 188 0.34 -1.98 -3.34
C VAL A 188 0.03 -1.63 -1.89
N PHE A 189 0.78 -0.70 -1.30
CA PHE A 189 0.51 -0.27 0.06
C PHE A 189 -0.64 0.73 0.06
N VAL A 190 -1.69 0.41 0.83
CA VAL A 190 -2.88 1.25 0.99
C VAL A 190 -3.16 1.42 2.47
N SER A 191 -3.29 2.68 2.88
CA SER A 191 -3.77 3.05 4.21
C SER A 191 -4.85 4.11 4.02
N MET A 192 -5.91 4.03 4.82
CA MET A 192 -6.97 5.02 4.82
C MET A 192 -7.47 5.30 6.23
N THR A 193 -7.80 6.55 6.47
CA THR A 193 -8.37 7.04 7.74
C THR A 193 -9.52 7.99 7.43
N PRO A 194 -10.47 8.17 8.37
CA PRO A 194 -11.52 9.17 8.24
C PRO A 194 -10.95 10.56 7.92
N ALA A 195 -11.55 11.22 6.93
CA ALA A 195 -11.11 12.52 6.45
C ALA A 195 -11.23 13.61 7.53
N ILE A 196 -12.21 13.49 8.42
CA ILE A 196 -12.44 14.43 9.53
C ILE A 196 -11.28 14.47 10.54
N TRP A 197 -10.33 13.53 10.46
CA TRP A 197 -9.13 13.54 11.30
C TRP A 197 -8.08 14.53 10.80
N ALA A 198 -8.13 14.95 9.53
CA ALA A 198 -7.18 15.87 8.95
C ALA A 198 -7.48 17.31 9.40
N SER A 199 -6.44 18.03 9.80
CA SER A 199 -6.53 19.49 9.94
C SER A 199 -6.51 20.16 8.57
N GLU A 200 -6.86 21.44 8.50
CA GLU A 200 -6.75 22.20 7.24
C GLU A 200 -5.32 22.17 6.68
N LYS A 201 -4.31 22.26 7.56
CA LYS A 201 -2.90 22.12 7.18
C LYS A 201 -2.58 20.74 6.59
N ASP A 202 -3.16 19.67 7.13
CA ASP A 202 -2.98 18.32 6.57
C ASP A 202 -3.63 18.24 5.17
N MET A 203 -4.79 18.88 4.97
CA MET A 203 -5.45 18.95 3.65
C MET A 203 -4.65 19.75 2.62
N GLU A 204 -4.12 20.92 2.99
CA GLU A 204 -3.22 21.71 2.15
C GLU A 204 -1.98 20.90 1.73
N PHE A 205 -1.39 20.17 2.67
CA PHE A 205 -0.26 19.28 2.39
C PHE A 205 -0.62 18.18 1.39
N LYS A 206 -1.75 17.51 1.59
CA LYS A 206 -2.22 16.44 0.69
C LYS A 206 -2.48 16.96 -0.71
N LYS A 207 -3.10 18.13 -0.82
CA LYS A 207 -3.36 18.82 -2.09
C LYS A 207 -2.07 19.13 -2.84
N ASP A 208 -1.04 19.69 -2.17
CA ASP A 208 0.28 19.91 -2.78
C ASP A 208 0.92 18.60 -3.23
N ALA A 209 0.94 17.59 -2.34
CA ALA A 209 1.54 16.29 -2.62
C ALA A 209 0.88 15.59 -3.82
N TYR A 210 -0.45 15.63 -3.92
CA TYR A 210 -1.19 15.06 -5.05
C TYR A 210 -0.88 15.79 -6.36
N ARG A 211 -0.93 17.12 -6.37
CA ARG A 211 -0.69 17.94 -7.58
C ARG A 211 0.73 17.81 -8.11
N ARG A 212 1.70 17.60 -7.23
CA ARG A 212 3.12 17.34 -7.58
C ARG A 212 3.43 15.87 -7.82
N MET A 213 2.44 14.98 -7.70
CA MET A 213 2.59 13.52 -7.78
C MET A 213 3.66 12.96 -6.82
N LEU A 214 3.76 13.53 -5.63
CA LEU A 214 4.61 13.03 -4.56
C LEU A 214 3.98 11.77 -3.94
N LEU A 215 4.82 10.82 -3.54
CA LEU A 215 4.39 9.73 -2.67
C LEU A 215 4.37 10.23 -1.22
N THR A 216 3.39 9.78 -0.44
CA THR A 216 3.26 10.04 1.00
C THR A 216 3.61 8.81 1.81
N THR A 217 3.97 8.99 3.08
CA THR A 217 4.11 7.88 4.02
C THR A 217 2.75 7.28 4.39
N HIS A 218 2.76 6.25 5.25
CA HIS A 218 1.63 5.37 5.56
C HIS A 218 0.45 6.03 6.32
N TRP A 219 0.64 7.18 6.98
CA TRP A 219 -0.47 7.90 7.62
C TRP A 219 -1.21 8.76 6.60
N SER A 220 -2.54 8.63 6.54
CA SER A 220 -3.35 9.21 5.48
C SER A 220 -4.00 10.56 5.80
N SER A 221 -4.22 10.88 7.08
CA SER A 221 -4.88 12.14 7.50
C SER A 221 -4.06 13.02 8.43
N GLN A 222 -2.99 12.51 9.06
CA GLN A 222 -2.25 13.24 10.09
C GLN A 222 -0.76 12.88 10.08
N GLY A 223 0.10 13.78 10.58
CA GLY A 223 1.54 13.50 10.73
C GLY A 223 2.22 13.23 9.39
N LEU A 224 1.69 13.85 8.33
CA LEU A 224 2.00 13.54 6.95
C LEU A 224 3.44 13.89 6.60
N LYS A 225 4.07 13.02 5.81
CA LYS A 225 5.40 13.21 5.23
C LYS A 225 5.39 12.69 3.80
N THR A 226 6.26 13.24 2.96
CA THR A 226 6.49 12.75 1.61
C THR A 226 7.80 11.99 1.54
N PHE A 227 7.87 11.03 0.63
CA PHE A 227 9.15 10.52 0.17
C PHE A 227 9.85 11.57 -0.68
N LYS A 228 11.15 11.40 -0.90
CA LYS A 228 11.92 12.29 -1.77
C LYS A 228 11.29 12.35 -3.15
N GLU A 229 11.05 13.57 -3.63
CA GLU A 229 10.53 13.82 -4.96
C GLU A 229 11.39 13.12 -6.02
N TYR A 230 10.72 12.43 -6.95
CA TYR A 230 11.38 11.80 -8.06
C TYR A 230 11.71 12.85 -9.12
N ILE A 231 13.01 13.04 -9.37
CA ILE A 231 13.52 13.94 -10.40
C ILE A 231 14.09 13.09 -11.53
N GLU A 232 13.53 13.26 -12.73
CA GLU A 232 13.99 12.56 -13.92
C GLU A 232 15.29 13.14 -14.47
N ASN A 233 16.21 12.25 -14.88
CA ASN A 233 17.43 12.67 -15.56
C ASN A 233 17.29 12.47 -17.08
N LYS A 234 16.76 13.49 -17.74
CA LYS A 234 16.53 13.50 -19.20
C LYS A 234 17.82 13.62 -20.05
N ARG A 235 18.98 13.82 -19.43
CA ARG A 235 20.28 14.00 -20.12
C ARG A 235 20.99 12.68 -20.45
N LYS A 236 20.40 11.52 -20.12
CA LYS A 236 20.96 10.21 -20.46
C LYS A 236 20.86 9.97 -21.99
N ARG A 237 21.94 9.46 -22.59
CA ARG A 237 22.06 9.20 -24.04
C ARG A 237 20.97 8.28 -24.59
N ASN A 238 20.46 7.33 -23.79
CA ASN A 238 19.36 6.42 -24.12
C ASN A 238 18.23 6.55 -23.09
N TYR A 239 17.72 7.78 -22.88
CA TYR A 239 16.69 8.01 -21.88
C TYR A 239 15.38 7.29 -22.23
N VAL A 240 14.89 6.47 -21.30
CA VAL A 240 13.56 5.86 -21.30
C VAL A 240 12.78 6.45 -20.13
N ASN A 241 11.57 6.97 -20.38
CA ASN A 241 10.70 7.40 -19.29
C ASN A 241 10.13 6.17 -18.56
N VAL A 242 10.66 5.92 -17.37
CA VAL A 242 10.23 4.84 -16.45
C VAL A 242 9.24 5.33 -15.39
N SER A 243 8.70 6.53 -15.56
CA SER A 243 7.74 7.19 -14.67
C SER A 243 6.51 7.64 -15.49
N ILE A 244 5.65 8.45 -14.87
CA ILE A 244 4.53 9.14 -15.51
C ILE A 244 4.74 10.65 -15.45
N ASP A 245 4.41 11.35 -16.53
CA ASP A 245 4.46 12.82 -16.61
C ASP A 245 3.17 13.48 -16.12
N HIS A 246 2.05 12.76 -16.19
CA HIS A 246 0.72 13.23 -15.80
C HIS A 246 -0.03 12.15 -15.03
N LEU A 247 -0.96 12.59 -14.17
CA LEU A 247 -1.88 11.69 -13.48
C LEU A 247 -2.75 10.93 -14.50
N PRO A 248 -2.91 9.61 -14.34
CA PRO A 248 -3.78 8.83 -15.21
C PRO A 248 -5.26 9.18 -14.98
N ASP A 249 -6.14 8.82 -15.93
CA ASP A 249 -7.56 9.19 -15.87
C ASP A 249 -8.27 8.68 -14.63
N VAL A 250 -7.95 7.46 -14.18
CA VAL A 250 -8.48 6.89 -12.94
C VAL A 250 -8.18 7.77 -11.71
N ALA A 251 -7.01 8.41 -11.68
CA ALA A 251 -6.57 9.26 -10.58
C ALA A 251 -7.25 10.63 -10.59
N LYS A 252 -7.80 11.04 -11.74
CA LYS A 252 -8.46 12.35 -11.91
C LYS A 252 -9.96 12.31 -11.61
N THR A 253 -10.53 11.14 -11.34
CA THR A 253 -11.93 10.99 -10.92
C THR A 253 -12.20 11.75 -9.62
N GLN A 254 -13.45 12.18 -9.39
CA GLN A 254 -13.81 12.89 -8.16
C GLN A 254 -13.48 12.06 -6.91
N GLU A 255 -13.77 10.76 -6.95
CA GLU A 255 -13.47 9.84 -5.84
C GLU A 255 -11.96 9.77 -5.54
N ALA A 256 -11.12 9.69 -6.58
CA ALA A 256 -9.67 9.70 -6.40
C ALA A 256 -9.17 11.04 -5.83
N ARG A 257 -9.71 12.19 -6.29
CA ARG A 257 -9.36 13.52 -5.76
C ARG A 257 -9.76 13.70 -4.30
N LEU A 258 -10.93 13.17 -3.92
CA LEU A 258 -11.40 13.14 -2.52
C LEU A 258 -10.48 12.27 -1.65
N LEU A 259 -10.17 11.04 -2.08
CA LEU A 259 -9.22 10.18 -1.36
C LEU A 259 -7.82 10.80 -1.25
N ALA A 260 -7.38 11.49 -2.31
CA ALA A 260 -6.09 12.15 -2.35
C ALA A 260 -6.00 13.40 -1.48
N GLY A 261 -7.14 13.96 -1.05
CA GLY A 261 -7.20 15.26 -0.37
C GLY A 261 -6.95 16.47 -1.28
N ASP A 262 -7.15 16.32 -2.59
CA ASP A 262 -7.18 17.48 -3.52
C ASP A 262 -8.57 18.16 -3.51
N GLU A 263 -9.60 17.40 -3.16
CA GLU A 263 -10.95 17.87 -2.85
C GLU A 263 -11.34 17.56 -1.41
N HIS A 264 -12.34 18.30 -0.92
CA HIS A 264 -12.86 18.18 0.44
C HIS A 264 -14.21 17.45 0.41
N TYR A 265 -14.43 16.62 1.42
CA TYR A 265 -15.76 16.09 1.71
C TYR A 265 -16.62 17.16 2.36
N ASP A 266 -17.92 17.13 2.11
CA ASP A 266 -18.89 17.85 2.91
C ASP A 266 -19.14 17.06 4.20
N PHE A 267 -18.81 17.64 5.35
CA PHE A 267 -19.01 16.99 6.66
C PHE A 267 -20.41 17.25 7.24
N GLU A 268 -21.19 18.14 6.63
CA GLU A 268 -22.53 18.54 7.07
C GLU A 268 -23.67 17.91 6.23
N ASP A 269 -23.33 17.03 5.27
CA ASP A 269 -24.28 16.34 4.37
C ASP A 269 -25.21 15.30 5.04
N GLY A 270 -25.14 15.17 6.37
CA GLY A 270 -25.91 14.20 7.17
C GLY A 270 -25.41 12.75 7.11
N ARG A 271 -24.38 12.44 6.32
CA ARG A 271 -23.76 11.09 6.26
C ARG A 271 -22.70 10.92 7.35
N PRO A 272 -22.42 9.67 7.78
CA PRO A 272 -21.42 9.41 8.81
C PRO A 272 -20.03 9.96 8.47
N ASN A 273 -19.40 10.66 9.40
CA ASN A 273 -18.04 11.20 9.27
C ASN A 273 -16.94 10.23 9.77
N GLY A 274 -17.34 9.07 10.28
CA GLY A 274 -16.47 8.11 10.92
C GLY A 274 -16.25 8.40 12.42
N PRO A 275 -15.47 7.55 13.11
CA PRO A 275 -15.21 7.72 14.53
C PRO A 275 -14.31 8.94 14.79
N ALA A 276 -14.28 9.38 16.05
CA ALA A 276 -13.34 10.40 16.50
C ALA A 276 -11.89 9.95 16.30
N ALA A 277 -11.00 10.92 16.05
CA ALA A 277 -9.58 10.64 15.95
C ALA A 277 -9.05 10.03 17.25
N PRO A 278 -8.15 9.04 17.17
CA PRO A 278 -7.67 8.36 18.35
C PRO A 278 -6.76 9.21 19.24
N LYS A 279 -6.84 9.01 20.56
CA LYS A 279 -6.17 9.85 21.58
C LYS A 279 -4.67 9.58 21.78
N TRP A 280 -4.14 8.45 21.31
CA TRP A 280 -2.74 8.04 21.57
C TRP A 280 -1.67 8.99 20.97
N ARG A 281 -2.07 9.93 20.10
CA ARG A 281 -1.19 10.97 19.54
C ARG A 281 -0.58 11.91 20.60
N PHE A 282 -1.16 11.97 21.81
CA PHE A 282 -0.66 12.79 22.92
C PHE A 282 0.22 12.04 23.94
N GLY A 283 0.66 10.82 23.63
CA GLY A 283 1.56 10.06 24.51
C GLY A 283 0.90 9.48 25.76
N ILE A 284 -0.43 9.41 25.79
CA ILE A 284 -1.18 8.73 26.85
C ILE A 284 -1.63 7.38 26.29
N TYR A 285 -1.01 6.31 26.79
CA TYR A 285 -1.46 4.93 26.62
C TYR A 285 -2.45 4.57 27.72
#